data_AF-A0A7S2P215-F1
#
_entry.id   AF-A0A7S2P215-F1
#
_cell.length_a   1.000
_cell.length_b   1.000
_cell.length_c   1.000
_cell.angle_alpha   90.00
_cell.angle_beta   90.00
_cell.angle_gamma   90.00
#
_symmetry.space_group_name_H-M   'P 1'
#
loop_
_entity.id
_entity.type
_entity.pdbx_description
1 polymer ?
#
loop_
_entity_poly.entity_id
_entity_poly.type
_entity_poly.pdbx_seq_one_letter_code
_entity_poly.pdbx_strand_id
1 'polypeptide(L)'
;ASLGAVYLMQLLRSQWLSETSTSLSELDDSIRITCWGTTAITARKTSGNSVNVLTIRKAVDYVTVPFESEEDTNDVLETLFGKRFKYRDGGLLAISLSNLNPQNHLGIVLGNMSRMDPPPPPPPLNDMPEVDTPVEPWYQGKCITPKVGRL
;
A
#
# COMPACT_ATOMS: atom_id res chain seq x y z
N ALA A 1 -3.78 4.26 3.78
CA ALA A 1 -3.32 4.91 5.02
C ALA A 1 -4.05 6.24 5.22
N SER A 2 -3.87 7.19 4.29
CA SER A 2 -4.47 8.53 4.31
C SER A 2 -5.99 8.62 4.41
N LEU A 3 -6.76 7.88 3.61
CA LEU A 3 -8.23 7.95 3.64
C LEU A 3 -8.80 7.47 4.99
N GLY A 4 -8.16 6.44 5.58
CA GLY A 4 -8.51 5.93 6.90
C GLY A 4 -8.25 6.97 7.99
N ALA A 5 -7.18 7.75 7.86
CA ALA A 5 -6.89 8.84 8.79
C ALA A 5 -7.92 9.98 8.68
N VAL A 6 -8.35 10.34 7.46
CA VAL A 6 -9.44 11.31 7.26
C VAL A 6 -10.72 10.82 7.94
N TYR A 7 -11.09 9.56 7.70
CA TYR A 7 -12.29 8.97 8.29
C TYR A 7 -12.21 8.91 9.83
N LEU A 8 -11.06 8.50 10.39
CA LEU A 8 -10.84 8.49 11.83
C LEU A 8 -10.98 9.89 12.43
N MET A 9 -10.39 10.91 11.79
CA MET A 9 -10.51 12.30 12.22
C MET A 9 -11.97 12.78 12.22
N GLN A 10 -12.74 12.43 11.18
CA GLN A 10 -14.16 12.76 11.11
C GLN A 10 -14.95 12.10 12.24
N LEU A 11 -14.68 10.83 12.54
CA LEU A 11 -15.31 10.12 13.65
C LEU A 11 -14.96 10.75 14.99
N LEU A 12 -13.68 11.00 15.26
CA LEU A 12 -13.22 11.64 16.50
C LEU A 12 -13.86 13.01 16.69
N ARG A 13 -13.89 13.82 15.63
CA ARG A 13 -14.55 15.13 15.65
C ARG A 13 -16.04 15.02 15.93
N SER A 14 -16.73 14.05 15.34
CA SER A 14 -18.15 13.84 15.58
C SER A 14 -18.45 13.43 17.02
N GLN A 15 -17.62 12.57 17.61
CA GLN A 15 -17.77 12.15 19.01
C GLN A 15 -17.43 13.28 19.98
N TRP A 16 -16.32 13.98 19.75
CA TRP A 16 -15.88 15.09 20.60
C TRP A 16 -16.92 16.20 20.72
N LEU A 17 -17.52 16.58 19.58
CA LEU A 17 -18.59 17.59 19.53
C LEU A 17 -19.91 17.11 20.17
N SER A 18 -20.12 15.79 20.25
CA SER A 18 -21.32 15.21 20.87
C SER A 18 -21.22 15.08 22.40
N GLU A 19 -20.00 14.90 22.92
CA GLU A 19 -19.76 14.62 24.34
C GLU A 19 -19.32 15.86 25.13
N THR A 20 -18.79 16.89 24.45
CA THR A 20 -18.11 18.02 25.07
C THR A 20 -18.55 19.34 24.43
N SER A 21 -18.82 20.40 25.22
CA SER A 21 -19.11 21.76 24.72
C SER A 21 -17.85 22.53 24.30
N THR A 22 -16.87 21.80 23.79
CA THR A 22 -15.47 22.23 23.71
C THR A 22 -15.07 22.55 22.27
N SER A 23 -14.11 23.47 22.10
CA SER A 23 -13.64 23.91 20.78
C SER A 23 -12.92 22.79 20.02
N LEU A 24 -12.94 22.88 18.69
CA LEU A 24 -12.16 22.01 17.80
C LEU A 24 -10.65 22.21 17.94
N SER A 25 -10.22 23.40 18.35
CA SER A 25 -8.81 23.67 18.64
C SER A 25 -8.27 22.78 19.77
N GLU A 26 -9.08 22.51 20.79
CA GLU A 26 -8.66 21.65 21.90
C GLU A 26 -8.58 20.17 21.50
N LEU A 27 -9.43 19.74 20.55
CA LEU A 27 -9.31 18.41 19.96
C LEU A 27 -7.99 18.28 19.20
N ASP A 28 -7.67 19.29 18.38
CA ASP A 28 -6.47 19.32 17.56
C ASP A 28 -5.17 19.29 18.42
N ASP A 29 -5.17 19.95 19.58
CA ASP A 29 -4.08 19.89 20.55
C ASP A 29 -3.96 18.52 21.23
N SER A 30 -5.08 17.81 21.39
CA SER A 30 -5.16 16.57 22.18
C SER A 30 -4.89 15.28 21.40
N ILE A 31 -5.23 15.24 20.11
CA ILE A 31 -5.15 14.02 19.31
C ILE A 31 -4.38 14.27 18.01
N ARG A 32 -3.28 13.52 17.85
CA ARG A 32 -2.45 13.53 16.65
C ARG A 32 -2.52 12.18 15.96
N ILE A 33 -2.70 12.21 14.64
CA ILE A 33 -2.71 11.02 13.79
C ILE A 33 -1.50 11.07 12.86
N THR A 34 -0.53 10.18 13.08
CA THR A 34 0.63 10.05 12.21
C THR A 34 0.38 8.98 11.14
N CYS A 35 0.52 9.35 9.87
CA CYS A 35 0.31 8.48 8.73
C CYS A 35 1.60 8.19 7.99
N TRP A 36 1.87 6.93 7.70
CA TRP A 36 3.06 6.50 6.96
C TRP A 36 2.69 6.02 5.56
N GLY A 37 3.55 6.28 4.57
CA GLY A 37 3.35 5.84 3.18
C GLY A 37 3.55 4.34 2.99
N THR A 38 4.39 3.73 3.83
CA THR A 38 4.72 2.29 3.79
C THR A 38 5.20 1.82 5.16
N THR A 39 5.45 0.52 5.31
CA THR A 39 6.07 -0.03 6.52
C THR A 39 7.57 0.27 6.54
N ALA A 40 8.13 0.63 7.70
CA ALA A 40 9.57 0.85 7.83
C ALA A 40 10.39 -0.44 7.65
N ILE A 41 9.81 -1.57 8.02
CA ILE A 41 10.45 -2.89 8.01
C ILE A 41 9.56 -3.86 7.24
N THR A 42 10.19 -4.77 6.50
CA THR A 42 9.56 -6.00 6.02
C THR A 42 10.12 -7.17 6.83
N ALA A 43 9.23 -8.01 7.33
CA ALA A 43 9.60 -9.15 8.16
C ALA A 43 8.65 -10.32 7.90
N ARG A 44 9.10 -11.53 8.24
CA ARG A 44 8.29 -12.74 8.21
C ARG A 44 8.23 -13.30 9.63
N LYS A 45 7.02 -13.59 10.11
CA LYS A 45 6.83 -14.28 11.38
C LYS A 45 7.44 -15.68 11.29
N THR A 46 8.27 -16.06 12.26
CA THR A 46 8.95 -17.36 12.31
C THR A 46 8.41 -18.26 13.42
N SER A 47 7.94 -17.67 14.52
CA SER A 47 7.22 -18.37 15.59
C SER A 47 6.19 -17.43 16.24
N GLY A 48 5.53 -17.85 17.33
CA GLY A 48 4.57 -17.03 18.06
C GLY A 48 5.11 -15.64 18.48
N ASN A 49 6.39 -15.58 18.86
CA ASN A 49 7.07 -14.41 19.41
C ASN A 49 8.37 -14.03 18.68
N SER A 50 8.64 -14.64 17.52
CA SER A 50 9.85 -14.34 16.73
C SER A 50 9.50 -13.95 15.30
N VAL A 51 10.32 -13.07 14.75
CA VAL A 51 10.24 -12.60 13.37
C VAL A 51 11.63 -12.60 12.76
N ASN A 52 11.72 -12.93 11.47
CA ASN A 52 12.90 -12.71 10.66
C ASN A 52 12.75 -11.39 9.90
N VAL A 53 13.64 -10.43 10.18
CA VAL A 53 13.68 -9.13 9.50
C VAL A 53 14.35 -9.31 8.14
N LEU A 54 13.64 -8.96 7.08
CA LEU A 54 14.13 -9.08 5.71
C LEU A 54 14.79 -7.79 5.22
N THR A 55 14.12 -6.67 5.43
CA THR A 55 14.60 -5.38 4.95
C THR A 55 14.18 -4.27 5.88
N ILE A 56 15.12 -3.37 6.15
CA ILE A 56 14.87 -2.09 6.81
C ILE A 56 14.98 -1.02 5.72
N ARG A 57 13.91 -0.27 5.48
CA ARG A 57 13.88 0.73 4.41
C ARG A 57 14.81 1.89 4.74
N LYS A 58 15.45 2.47 3.71
CA LYS A 58 16.30 3.66 3.87
C LYS A 58 15.49 4.93 4.15
N ALA A 59 14.29 5.02 3.60
CA ALA A 59 13.42 6.17 3.74
C ALA A 59 11.95 5.74 3.83
N VAL A 60 11.19 6.42 4.69
CA VAL A 60 9.74 6.27 4.83
C VAL A 60 9.13 7.66 4.92
N ASP A 61 8.18 7.94 4.05
CA ASP A 61 7.44 9.20 4.07
C ASP A 61 6.36 9.15 5.14
N TYR A 62 6.24 10.23 5.92
CA TYR A 62 5.19 10.38 6.91
C TYR A 62 4.64 11.80 6.98
N VAL A 63 3.44 11.92 7.56
CA VAL A 63 2.83 13.19 7.93
C VAL A 63 2.08 13.00 9.25
N THR A 64 1.96 14.05 10.04
CA THR A 64 1.11 14.10 11.24
C THR A 64 0.02 15.13 11.01
N VAL A 65 -1.19 14.80 11.47
CA VAL A 65 -2.38 15.65 11.36
C VAL A 65 -3.07 15.72 12.72
N PRO A 66 -3.52 16.90 13.19
CA PRO A 66 -3.40 18.22 12.54
C PRO A 66 -1.95 18.65 12.34
N PHE A 67 -1.71 19.56 11.39
CA PHE A 67 -0.37 19.97 10.95
C PHE A 67 0.32 20.80 12.03
N GLU A 68 0.88 20.13 13.03
CA GLU A 68 1.69 20.74 14.08
C GLU A 68 3.06 20.08 14.20
N SER A 69 3.92 20.68 15.03
CA SER A 69 5.38 20.63 14.96
C SER A 69 5.95 19.25 14.61
N GLU A 70 6.73 19.22 13.53
CA GLU A 70 7.47 18.07 13.03
C GLU A 70 8.37 17.43 14.10
N GLU A 71 8.86 18.24 15.06
CA GLU A 71 9.90 17.89 16.03
C GLU A 71 9.51 16.71 16.94
N ASP A 72 8.37 16.79 17.64
CA ASP A 72 7.92 15.72 18.56
C ASP A 72 7.75 14.36 17.87
N THR A 73 7.17 14.35 16.67
CA THR A 73 6.93 13.09 15.95
C THR A 73 8.24 12.53 15.39
N ASN A 74 9.12 13.39 14.86
CA ASN A 74 10.41 12.96 14.33
C ASN A 74 11.26 12.32 15.42
N ASP A 75 11.30 12.90 16.62
CA ASP A 75 12.11 12.37 17.72
C ASP A 75 11.66 10.97 18.13
N VAL A 76 10.34 10.73 18.21
CA VAL A 76 9.79 9.40 18.50
C VAL A 76 10.15 8.41 17.38
N LEU A 77 9.96 8.80 16.12
CA LEU A 77 10.25 7.93 14.97
C LEU A 77 11.74 7.63 14.83
N GLU A 78 12.61 8.62 15.06
CA GLU A 78 14.06 8.48 15.03
C GLU A 78 14.55 7.64 16.20
N THR A 79 13.97 7.79 17.40
CA THR A 79 14.29 6.94 18.56
C THR A 79 13.94 5.47 18.29
N LEU A 80 12.77 5.20 17.69
CA LEU A 80 12.30 3.83 17.48
C LEU A 80 12.93 3.14 16.27
N PHE A 81 13.19 3.88 15.19
CA PHE A 81 13.57 3.31 13.90
C PHE A 81 14.84 3.92 13.29
N GLY A 82 15.45 4.91 13.94
CA GLY A 82 16.56 5.69 13.44
C GLY A 82 16.15 6.71 12.36
N LYS A 83 17.15 7.44 11.86
CA LYS A 83 16.99 8.52 10.88
C LYS A 83 16.59 8.03 9.48
N ARG A 84 15.31 7.71 9.32
CA ARG A 84 14.73 7.15 8.07
C ARG A 84 13.41 7.80 7.70
N PHE A 85 12.73 8.40 8.66
CA PHE A 85 11.46 9.05 8.41
C PHE A 85 11.68 10.42 7.76
N LYS A 86 10.83 10.74 6.80
CA LYS A 86 10.85 11.99 6.05
C LYS A 86 9.48 12.62 6.11
N TYR A 87 9.40 13.79 6.75
CA TYR A 87 8.18 14.56 6.80
C TYR A 87 7.78 15.05 5.39
N ARG A 88 6.47 15.11 5.12
CA ARG A 88 5.92 15.58 3.84
C ARG A 88 4.89 16.69 4.05
N ASP A 89 5.22 17.85 3.51
CA ASP A 89 4.43 19.09 3.61
C ASP A 89 3.08 19.02 2.87
N GLY A 90 2.92 18.14 1.86
CA GLY A 90 1.67 17.97 1.11
C GLY A 90 0.56 17.18 1.82
N GLY A 91 0.65 17.01 3.14
CA GLY A 91 -0.41 16.40 3.94
C GLY A 91 -0.65 14.92 3.71
N LEU A 92 -1.85 14.47 4.07
CA LEU A 92 -2.32 13.11 3.82
C LEU A 92 -2.33 12.75 2.32
N LEU A 93 -2.47 13.73 1.44
CA LEU A 93 -2.41 13.50 -0.01
C LEU A 93 -1.00 13.10 -0.46
N ALA A 94 0.04 13.78 0.02
CA ALA A 94 1.42 13.41 -0.28
C ALA A 94 1.73 11.97 0.15
N ILE A 95 1.23 11.55 1.31
CA ILE A 95 1.38 10.16 1.78
C ILE A 95 0.62 9.17 0.90
N SER A 96 -0.58 9.52 0.45
CA SER A 96 -1.35 8.71 -0.50
C SER A 96 -0.57 8.45 -1.79
N LEU A 97 0.04 9.50 -2.34
CA LEU A 97 0.78 9.46 -3.60
C LEU A 97 2.14 8.77 -3.46
N SER A 98 2.77 8.85 -2.29
CA SER A 98 4.02 8.12 -1.99
C SER A 98 3.84 6.61 -1.94
N ASN A 99 2.61 6.13 -1.68
CA ASN A 99 2.31 4.71 -1.60
C ASN A 99 2.08 4.14 -3.00
N LEU A 100 3.11 3.50 -3.56
CA LEU A 100 3.05 2.89 -4.88
C LEU A 100 2.26 1.57 -4.92
N ASN A 101 1.89 0.99 -3.77
CA ASN A 101 1.26 -0.33 -3.73
C ASN A 101 -0.08 -0.37 -4.51
N PRO A 102 -1.04 0.55 -4.29
CA PRO A 102 -2.32 0.47 -4.98
C PRO A 102 -2.18 0.51 -6.51
N GLN A 103 -1.32 1.38 -7.04
CA GLN A 103 -1.09 1.49 -8.48
C GLN A 103 -0.44 0.23 -9.06
N ASN A 104 0.63 -0.25 -8.42
CA ASN A 104 1.37 -1.43 -8.88
C ASN A 104 0.52 -2.70 -8.81
N HIS A 105 -0.19 -2.90 -7.70
CA HIS A 105 -1.05 -4.07 -7.54
C HIS A 105 -2.25 -4.04 -8.50
N LEU A 106 -2.86 -2.87 -8.73
CA LEU A 106 -3.93 -2.74 -9.70
C LEU A 106 -3.48 -3.12 -11.11
N GLY A 107 -2.32 -2.60 -11.56
CA GLY A 107 -1.78 -2.93 -12.88
C GLY A 107 -1.53 -4.42 -13.08
N ILE A 108 -0.96 -5.09 -12.07
CA ILE A 108 -0.72 -6.55 -12.10
C ILE A 108 -2.06 -7.31 -12.15
N VAL A 109 -3.03 -6.92 -11.33
CA VAL A 109 -4.34 -7.59 -11.28
C VAL A 109 -5.08 -7.44 -12.60
N LEU A 110 -5.14 -6.23 -13.16
CA LEU A 110 -5.82 -5.99 -14.44
C LEU A 110 -5.19 -6.80 -15.58
N GLY A 111 -3.85 -6.84 -15.65
CA GLY A 111 -3.14 -7.64 -16.65
C GLY A 111 -3.35 -9.14 -16.49
N ASN A 112 -3.56 -9.63 -15.28
CA ASN A 112 -3.95 -11.03 -15.04
C ASN A 112 -5.41 -11.28 -15.44
N MET A 113 -6.31 -10.35 -15.10
CA MET A 113 -7.73 -10.48 -15.42
C MET A 113 -7.99 -10.49 -16.93
N SER A 114 -7.28 -9.67 -17.70
CA SER A 114 -7.42 -9.61 -19.16
C SER A 114 -6.97 -10.88 -19.89
N ARG A 115 -6.38 -11.85 -19.19
CA ARG A 115 -5.90 -13.13 -19.74
C ARG A 115 -6.74 -14.33 -19.32
N MET A 116 -7.82 -14.09 -18.56
CA MET A 116 -8.69 -15.16 -18.09
C MET A 116 -9.73 -15.62 -19.12
N ASP A 117 -9.84 -14.94 -20.27
CA ASP A 117 -10.76 -15.35 -21.32
C ASP A 117 -10.33 -16.71 -21.89
N PRO A 118 -11.25 -17.70 -21.91
CA PRO A 118 -10.96 -19.00 -22.51
C PRO A 118 -10.76 -18.84 -24.02
N PRO A 119 -9.82 -19.59 -24.63
CA PRO A 119 -9.66 -19.57 -26.07
C PRO A 119 -10.94 -20.02 -26.77
N PRO A 120 -11.18 -19.57 -28.02
CA PRO A 120 -12.26 -20.12 -28.82
C PRO A 120 -12.07 -21.63 -29.00
N PRO A 121 -13.16 -22.41 -29.12
CA PRO A 121 -13.07 -23.84 -29.36
C PRO A 121 -12.23 -24.13 -30.62
N PRO A 122 -11.48 -25.24 -30.65
CA PRO A 122 -10.68 -25.58 -31.82
C PRO A 122 -11.57 -25.70 -33.07
N PRO A 123 -11.06 -25.33 -34.26
CA PRO A 123 -11.80 -25.52 -35.50
C PRO A 123 -12.15 -27.00 -35.71
N PRO A 124 -13.26 -27.30 -36.40
CA PRO A 124 -13.63 -28.68 -36.72
C PRO A 124 -12.52 -29.36 -37.52
N LEU A 125 -12.31 -30.67 -37.26
CA LEU A 125 -11.17 -31.46 -37.73
C LEU A 125 -10.97 -31.44 -39.27
N ASN A 126 -12.01 -31.11 -40.04
CA ASN A 126 -11.99 -31.11 -41.50
C ASN A 126 -11.40 -29.84 -42.12
N ASP A 127 -11.19 -28.76 -41.35
CA ASP A 127 -10.73 -27.45 -41.86
C ASP A 127 -9.33 -27.06 -41.36
N MET A 128 -8.54 -28.04 -40.86
CA MET A 128 -7.18 -27.78 -40.37
C MET A 128 -6.20 -27.70 -41.55
N PRO A 129 -5.55 -26.55 -41.83
CA PRO A 129 -4.44 -26.53 -42.76
C PRO A 129 -3.25 -27.30 -42.14
N GLU A 130 -2.57 -28.12 -42.94
CA GLU A 130 -1.36 -28.86 -42.55
C GLU A 130 -0.21 -27.86 -42.34
N VAL A 131 -0.23 -27.17 -41.21
CA VAL A 131 0.76 -26.15 -40.86
C VAL A 131 1.48 -26.61 -39.60
N ASP A 132 2.76 -26.95 -39.78
CA ASP A 132 3.78 -27.22 -38.76
C ASP A 132 4.14 -25.99 -37.90
N THR A 133 3.21 -25.05 -37.71
CA THR A 133 3.38 -23.98 -36.72
C THR A 133 2.95 -24.50 -35.38
N PRO A 134 3.85 -24.55 -34.37
CA PRO A 134 3.42 -24.85 -33.01
C PRO A 134 2.41 -23.77 -32.63
N VAL A 135 1.15 -24.18 -32.45
CA VAL A 135 0.13 -23.35 -31.82
C VAL A 135 0.67 -23.07 -30.42
N GLU A 136 1.31 -21.92 -30.22
CA GLU A 136 1.73 -21.51 -28.89
C GLU A 136 0.48 -21.57 -28.01
N PRO A 137 0.45 -22.42 -26.96
CA PRO A 137 -0.72 -22.52 -26.12
C PRO A 137 -0.78 -21.25 -25.28
N TRP A 138 -1.40 -20.19 -25.80
CA TRP A 138 -1.63 -18.93 -25.10
C TRP A 138 -2.67 -19.07 -23.99
N TYR A 139 -3.11 -20.29 -23.64
CA TYR A 139 -3.90 -20.52 -22.44
C TYR A 139 -2.95 -20.71 -21.25
N GLN A 140 -2.70 -19.62 -20.53
CA GLN A 140 -2.11 -19.71 -19.20
C GLN A 140 -3.13 -19.20 -18.19
N GLY A 141 -4.10 -20.06 -17.88
CA GLY A 141 -4.84 -20.04 -16.61
C GLY A 141 -3.96 -20.31 -15.37
N LYS A 142 -2.63 -20.18 -15.50
CA LYS A 142 -1.69 -20.17 -14.39
C LYS A 142 -1.21 -18.74 -14.22
N CYS A 143 -1.48 -18.17 -13.06
CA CYS A 143 -0.98 -16.88 -12.62
C CYS A 143 0.56 -16.87 -12.74
N ILE A 144 1.11 -16.35 -13.82
CA ILE A 144 2.56 -16.16 -13.95
C ILE A 144 2.86 -14.86 -13.26
N THR A 145 3.36 -14.93 -12.03
CA THR A 145 4.18 -13.84 -11.53
C THR A 145 5.45 -13.83 -12.40
N PRO A 146 5.69 -12.79 -13.22
CA PRO A 146 6.92 -12.75 -13.98
C PRO A 146 8.09 -12.76 -12.99
N LYS A 147 9.07 -13.64 -13.22
CA LYS A 147 10.28 -13.74 -12.39
C LYS A 147 11.22 -12.55 -12.67
N VAL A 148 10.75 -11.33 -12.46
CA VAL A 148 11.61 -10.15 -12.52
C VAL A 148 12.31 -10.03 -11.16
N GLY A 149 13.62 -10.23 -11.14
CA GLY A 149 14.46 -9.96 -9.97
C GLY A 149 14.82 -11.13 -9.04
N ARG A 150 14.64 -12.40 -9.45
CA ARG A 150 15.39 -13.50 -8.80
C ARG A 150 16.76 -13.63 -9.48
N LEU A 151 17.74 -12.93 -8.92
CA LEU A 151 19.15 -13.30 -8.98
C LEU A 151 19.45 -14.23 -7.80
#